data_AF-A0A088E847-F1
#
_entry.id   AF-A0A088E847-F1
#
_cell.length_a   1.000
_cell.length_b   1.000
_cell.length_c   1.000
_cell.angle_alpha   90.00
_cell.angle_beta   90.00
_cell.angle_gamma   90.00
#
_symmetry.space_group_name_H-M   'P 1'
#
loop_
_entity.id
_entity.type
_entity.pdbx_description
1 polymer ?
#
loop_
_entity_poly.entity_id
_entity_poly.type
_entity_poly.pdbx_seq_one_letter_code
_entity_poly.pdbx_strand_id
1 'polypeptide(L)'
;MFYTLHLQLTCMISKDEILRLLREDPDFRKQVEEILGIDVIRSEYQEMRKTLAEIVASLRALTESSMAQAEAQKRMADGMTKLEEKMAELAEAQRKTQEALLKLEDRTSKLEEKMAELAEAQRKTQEALLKLEDRTSKLEEKMAELVESQRRMQEAFLKLEDRTSKLEEKMAELAEAQRKTQEALLKLEDRTSKLEDTTSKLEAKMVELAEAQRKTEEALAIMTQSLTQVKKGQEELAMKVERMEKTVSNIGKRWGEDYEELVRGFFRDFVDQEGLDFSYVNRFTYKDKDGKYGKKGARYEVDILAKNGKVYLVEVKSFAENDDIEWFDVKTDVIIDVLGIKNFVKLFLAVSVDKDALETAKDLGIRLVYGDVYERKKSTSDSEL
;
A
#
# COMPACT_ATOMS: atom_id res chain seq x y z
N MET A 1 76.91 152.05 145.51
CA MET A 1 76.88 153.46 145.96
C MET A 1 75.71 154.13 145.26
N PHE A 2 74.71 154.76 145.87
CA PHE A 2 74.26 154.92 147.26
C PHE A 2 73.11 155.96 147.22
N TYR A 3 72.21 155.89 148.21
CA TYR A 3 71.22 156.89 148.68
C TYR A 3 69.98 157.18 147.79
N THR A 4 68.71 156.90 148.17
CA THR A 4 67.77 157.35 149.24
C THR A 4 67.09 158.73 149.11
N LEU A 5 65.79 158.74 149.48
CA LEU A 5 64.87 159.83 149.91
C LEU A 5 64.19 160.69 148.80
N HIS A 6 62.93 161.19 148.86
CA HIS A 6 61.83 161.20 149.85
C HIS A 6 60.54 161.83 149.22
N LEU A 7 59.35 161.42 149.69
CA LEU A 7 58.08 162.18 149.94
C LEU A 7 57.29 163.02 148.88
N GLN A 8 56.02 162.59 148.69
CA GLN A 8 54.72 163.31 148.64
C GLN A 8 54.42 164.47 147.65
N LEU A 9 53.45 164.25 146.74
CA LEU A 9 52.15 164.97 146.64
C LEU A 9 51.21 164.30 145.58
N THR A 10 50.03 163.85 146.03
CA THR A 10 48.66 164.00 145.45
C THR A 10 48.51 164.03 143.90
N CYS A 11 47.90 163.04 143.23
CA CYS A 11 46.46 162.75 143.27
C CYS A 11 46.20 161.23 143.12
N MET A 12 45.85 160.56 144.22
CA MET A 12 45.31 159.20 144.21
C MET A 12 43.84 159.29 143.80
N ILE A 13 43.53 159.08 142.51
CA ILE A 13 42.15 158.80 142.10
C ILE A 13 41.72 157.54 142.87
N SER A 14 40.68 157.65 143.68
CA SER A 14 40.18 156.50 144.46
C SER A 14 39.65 155.42 143.52
N LYS A 15 39.68 154.15 143.94
CA LYS A 15 39.13 153.04 143.14
C LYS A 15 37.68 153.30 142.72
N ASP A 16 36.86 153.88 143.60
CA ASP A 16 35.47 154.24 143.31
C ASP A 16 35.36 155.33 142.24
N GLU A 17 36.33 156.24 142.18
CA GLU A 17 36.40 157.31 141.19
C GLU A 17 36.91 156.81 139.83
N ILE A 18 37.87 155.87 139.79
CA ILE A 18 38.24 155.14 138.56
C ILE A 18 37.05 154.31 138.04
N LEU A 19 36.32 153.62 138.92
CA LEU A 19 35.13 152.84 138.55
C LEU A 19 33.97 153.73 138.07
N ARG A 20 33.82 154.92 138.65
CA ARG A 20 32.85 155.93 138.22
C ARG A 20 33.22 156.49 136.84
N LEU A 21 34.48 156.89 136.64
CA LEU A 21 34.98 157.33 135.32
C LEU A 21 34.85 156.23 134.27
N LEU A 22 35.17 154.98 134.61
CA LEU A 22 34.94 153.83 133.72
C LEU A 22 33.47 153.62 133.36
N ARG A 23 32.49 154.08 134.17
CA ARG A 23 31.05 153.96 133.88
C ARG A 23 30.45 155.18 133.19
N GLU A 24 30.85 156.37 133.59
CA GLU A 24 30.20 157.63 133.22
C GLU A 24 30.98 158.40 132.15
N ASP A 25 32.30 158.22 132.06
CA ASP A 25 33.18 158.92 131.12
C ASP A 25 33.56 158.00 129.94
N PRO A 26 33.00 158.24 128.73
CA PRO A 26 33.29 157.44 127.54
C PRO A 26 34.74 157.54 127.09
N ASP A 27 35.37 158.71 127.24
CA ASP A 27 36.74 158.95 126.79
C ASP A 27 37.74 158.23 127.70
N PHE A 28 37.52 158.27 129.03
CA PHE A 28 38.35 157.52 129.97
C PHE A 28 38.19 156.00 129.78
N ARG A 29 36.97 155.49 129.57
CA ARG A 29 36.75 154.06 129.26
C ARG A 29 37.49 153.65 128.00
N LYS A 30 37.44 154.46 126.95
CA LYS A 30 38.09 154.16 125.67
C LYS A 30 39.61 154.11 125.81
N GLN A 31 40.22 155.04 126.56
CA GLN A 31 41.66 154.99 126.86
C GLN A 31 42.05 153.75 127.65
N VAL A 32 41.24 153.34 128.64
CA VAL A 32 41.51 152.11 129.41
C VAL A 32 41.31 150.86 128.55
N GLU A 33 40.30 150.83 127.68
CA GLU A 33 40.11 149.75 126.69
C GLU A 33 41.29 149.66 125.72
N GLU A 34 41.86 150.80 125.32
CA GLU A 34 43.04 150.91 124.45
C GLU A 34 44.31 150.42 125.15
N ILE A 35 44.56 150.83 126.41
CA ILE A 35 45.73 150.40 127.20
C ILE A 35 45.69 148.90 127.52
N LEU A 36 44.52 148.39 127.92
CA LEU A 36 44.34 146.97 128.26
C LEU A 36 44.18 146.08 127.02
N GLY A 37 44.12 146.66 125.81
CA GLY A 37 43.93 145.92 124.57
C GLY A 37 42.65 145.08 124.56
N ILE A 38 41.61 145.51 125.29
CA ILE A 38 40.37 144.74 125.46
C ILE A 38 39.69 144.53 124.10
N ASP A 39 39.79 145.50 123.19
CA ASP A 39 39.28 145.38 121.82
C ASP A 39 40.03 144.32 121.01
N VAL A 40 41.36 144.21 121.18
CA VAL A 40 42.18 143.19 120.51
C VAL A 40 41.78 141.81 121.00
N ILE A 41 41.73 141.59 122.32
CA ILE A 41 41.32 140.31 122.92
C ILE A 41 39.89 139.92 122.49
N ARG A 42 38.97 140.89 122.44
CA ARG A 42 37.60 140.64 121.98
C ARG A 42 37.55 140.23 120.52
N SER A 43 38.35 140.87 119.66
CA SER A 43 38.44 140.54 118.23
C SER A 43 39.04 139.14 118.01
N GLU A 44 40.14 138.80 118.68
CA GLU A 44 40.76 137.48 118.63
C GLU A 44 39.83 136.39 119.18
N TYR A 45 39.10 136.67 120.26
CA TYR A 45 38.09 135.73 120.78
C TYR A 45 36.93 135.52 119.80
N GLN A 46 36.53 136.55 119.06
CA GLN A 46 35.52 136.41 118.00
C GLN A 46 36.05 135.65 116.78
N GLU A 47 37.30 135.88 116.37
CA GLU A 47 37.95 135.10 115.31
C GLU A 47 38.09 133.63 115.72
N MET A 48 38.54 133.37 116.95
CA MET A 48 38.61 132.02 117.52
C MET A 48 37.23 131.36 117.60
N ARG A 49 36.16 132.10 117.92
CA ARG A 49 34.79 131.57 117.88
C ARG A 49 34.35 131.23 116.46
N LYS A 50 34.72 132.04 115.47
CA LYS A 50 34.44 131.75 114.05
C LYS A 50 35.17 130.50 113.60
N THR A 51 36.47 130.37 113.89
CA THR A 51 37.25 129.17 113.51
C THR A 51 36.75 127.93 114.25
N LEU A 52 36.39 128.03 115.53
CA LEU A 52 35.74 126.92 116.25
C LEU A 52 34.41 126.52 115.62
N ALA A 53 33.58 127.49 115.20
CA ALA A 53 32.33 127.20 114.51
C ALA A 53 32.57 126.51 113.16
N GLU A 54 33.58 126.94 112.39
CA GLU A 54 33.98 126.32 111.12
C GLU A 54 34.52 124.90 111.32
N ILE A 55 35.31 124.66 112.37
CA ILE A 55 35.83 123.32 112.71
C ILE A 55 34.68 122.40 113.11
N VAL A 56 33.74 122.86 113.94
CA VAL A 56 32.57 122.06 114.34
C VAL A 56 31.69 121.75 113.13
N ALA A 57 31.50 122.70 112.21
CA ALA A 57 30.79 122.47 110.95
C ALA A 57 31.52 121.42 110.08
N SER A 58 32.84 121.51 109.97
CA SER A 58 33.67 120.55 109.23
C SER A 58 33.66 119.16 109.85
N LEU A 59 33.69 119.04 111.17
CA LEU A 59 33.57 117.78 111.89
C LEU A 59 32.19 117.13 111.70
N ARG A 60 31.11 117.93 111.72
CA ARG A 60 29.77 117.44 111.38
C ARG A 60 29.71 116.92 109.96
N ALA A 61 30.22 117.68 108.99
CA ALA A 61 30.28 117.26 107.59
C ALA A 61 31.12 115.98 107.40
N LEU A 62 32.24 115.85 108.12
CA LEU A 62 33.06 114.63 108.11
C LEU A 62 32.33 113.44 108.73
N THR A 63 31.57 113.65 109.79
CA THR A 63 30.76 112.60 110.44
C THR A 63 29.63 112.14 109.52
N GLU A 64 28.96 113.07 108.84
CA GLU A 64 27.95 112.76 107.82
C GLU A 64 28.55 112.01 106.63
N SER A 65 29.72 112.43 106.14
CA SER A 65 30.45 111.73 105.09
C SER A 65 30.88 110.33 105.51
N SER A 66 31.35 110.15 106.75
CA SER A 66 31.73 108.85 107.30
C SER A 66 30.52 107.90 107.43
N MET A 67 29.36 108.42 107.84
CA MET A 67 28.11 107.63 107.88
C MET A 67 27.66 107.24 106.46
N ALA A 68 27.71 108.16 105.50
CA ALA A 68 27.40 107.87 104.10
C ALA A 68 28.34 106.82 103.48
N GLN A 69 29.62 106.85 103.83
CA GLN A 69 30.59 105.83 103.43
C GLN A 69 30.29 104.46 104.05
N ALA A 70 29.91 104.41 105.33
CA ALA A 70 29.52 103.16 105.98
C ALA A 70 28.25 102.55 105.34
N GLU A 71 27.27 103.38 105.00
CA GLU A 71 26.09 102.93 104.26
C GLU A 71 26.44 102.44 102.84
N ALA A 72 27.34 103.13 102.14
CA ALA A 72 27.82 102.70 100.83
C ALA A 72 28.57 101.35 100.91
N GLN A 73 29.41 101.16 101.93
CA GLN A 73 30.10 99.89 102.19
C GLN A 73 29.11 98.76 102.47
N LYS A 74 28.05 99.02 103.26
CA LYS A 74 27.01 98.03 103.52
C LYS A 74 26.24 97.66 102.25
N ARG A 75 25.85 98.63 101.42
CA ARG A 75 25.20 98.38 100.12
C ARG A 75 26.10 97.59 99.16
N MET A 76 27.40 97.86 99.20
CA MET A 76 28.38 97.11 98.41
C MET A 76 28.50 95.66 98.89
N ALA A 77 28.55 95.43 100.21
CA ALA A 77 28.54 94.08 100.78
C ALA A 77 27.26 93.31 100.40
N ASP A 78 26.09 93.94 100.54
CA ASP A 78 24.80 93.36 100.12
C ASP A 78 24.73 93.12 98.60
N GLY A 79 25.45 93.92 97.80
CA GLY A 79 25.60 93.72 96.36
C GLY A 79 26.52 92.54 96.02
N MET A 80 27.60 92.37 96.78
CA MET A 80 28.54 91.26 96.62
C MET A 80 27.89 89.93 96.99
N THR A 81 27.13 89.86 98.08
CA THR A 81 26.40 88.64 98.46
C THR A 81 25.37 88.25 97.40
N LYS A 82 24.60 89.21 96.87
CA LYS A 82 23.68 88.95 95.75
C LYS A 82 24.39 88.50 94.48
N LEU A 83 25.58 89.04 94.21
CA LEU A 83 26.38 88.62 93.06
C LEU A 83 26.89 87.19 93.26
N GLU A 84 27.35 86.83 94.46
CA GLU A 84 27.75 85.47 94.82
C GLU A 84 26.57 84.49 94.66
N GLU A 85 25.37 84.85 95.13
CA GLU A 85 24.15 84.07 94.92
C GLU A 85 23.86 83.86 93.42
N LYS A 86 23.95 84.92 92.60
CA LYS A 86 23.73 84.82 91.15
C LYS A 86 24.81 84.03 90.44
N MET A 87 26.06 84.10 90.89
CA MET A 87 27.15 83.27 90.39
C MET A 87 26.93 81.80 90.75
N ALA A 88 26.44 81.50 91.96
CA ALA A 88 26.10 80.15 92.36
C ALA A 88 24.93 79.57 91.54
N GLU A 89 23.86 80.36 91.34
CA GLU A 89 22.74 79.98 90.46
C GLU A 89 23.21 79.73 89.02
N LEU A 90 24.08 80.59 88.48
CA LEU A 90 24.63 80.43 87.14
C LEU A 90 25.52 79.19 87.03
N ALA A 91 26.35 78.91 88.03
CA ALA A 91 27.17 77.70 88.07
C ALA A 91 26.30 76.43 88.13
N GLU A 92 25.19 76.45 88.88
CA GLU A 92 24.25 75.34 88.92
C GLU A 92 23.53 75.16 87.57
N ALA A 93 23.11 76.26 86.93
CA ALA A 93 22.52 76.23 85.59
C ALA A 93 23.52 75.72 84.54
N GLN A 94 24.79 76.13 84.64
CA GLN A 94 25.86 75.64 83.77
C GLN A 94 26.11 74.13 83.98
N ARG A 95 26.06 73.65 85.23
CA ARG A 95 26.17 72.22 85.53
C ARG A 95 25.00 71.42 84.95
N LYS A 96 23.77 71.92 85.09
CA LYS A 96 22.57 71.29 84.51
C LYS A 96 22.61 71.24 82.97
N THR A 97 23.10 72.30 82.33
CA THR A 97 23.24 72.32 80.87
C THR A 97 24.34 71.38 80.39
N GLN A 98 25.47 71.27 81.09
CA GLN A 98 26.49 70.26 80.79
C GLN A 98 25.95 68.82 80.94
N GLU A 99 25.23 68.52 82.02
CA GLU A 99 24.59 67.20 82.19
C GLU A 99 23.56 66.91 81.08
N ALA A 100 22.81 67.92 80.64
CA ALA A 100 21.86 67.77 79.54
C ALA A 100 22.57 67.54 78.18
N LEU A 101 23.68 68.22 77.94
CA LEU A 101 24.51 68.02 76.74
C LEU A 101 25.09 66.61 76.68
N LEU A 102 25.63 66.09 77.79
CA LEU A 102 26.12 64.71 77.85
C LEU A 102 25.01 63.68 77.60
N LYS A 103 23.81 63.91 78.14
CA LYS A 103 22.64 63.05 77.87
C LYS A 103 22.19 63.13 76.41
N LEU A 104 22.31 64.30 75.79
CA LEU A 104 21.99 64.47 74.37
C LEU A 104 23.01 63.72 73.51
N GLU A 105 24.30 63.82 73.83
CA GLU A 105 25.38 63.12 73.15
C GLU A 105 25.24 61.59 73.23
N ASP A 106 24.90 61.05 74.40
CA ASP A 106 24.60 59.61 74.56
C ASP A 106 23.37 59.19 73.73
N ARG A 107 22.34 60.04 73.64
CA ARG A 107 21.17 59.78 72.81
C ARG A 107 21.48 59.85 71.31
N THR A 108 22.32 60.79 70.88
CA THR A 108 22.73 60.89 69.47
C THR A 108 23.60 59.70 69.08
N SER A 109 24.53 59.28 69.95
CA SER A 109 25.35 58.08 69.73
C SER A 109 24.48 56.82 69.60
N LYS A 110 23.50 56.62 70.51
CA LYS A 110 22.54 55.51 70.40
C LYS A 110 21.65 55.58 69.16
N LEU A 111 21.35 56.79 68.68
CA LEU A 111 20.58 56.97 67.45
C LEU A 111 21.41 56.59 66.23
N GLU A 112 22.69 56.98 66.19
CA GLU A 112 23.63 56.61 65.14
C GLU A 112 23.83 55.09 65.07
N GLU A 113 23.99 54.42 66.22
CA GLU A 113 24.07 52.95 66.29
C GLU A 113 22.81 52.29 65.70
N LYS A 114 21.63 52.74 66.09
CA LYS A 114 20.36 52.22 65.53
C LYS A 114 20.19 52.51 64.04
N MET A 115 20.67 53.66 63.56
CA MET A 115 20.66 53.97 62.13
C MET A 115 21.60 53.05 61.36
N ALA A 116 22.77 52.73 61.93
CA ALA A 116 23.70 51.77 61.33
C ALA A 116 23.10 50.35 61.29
N GLU A 117 22.47 49.89 62.37
CA GLU A 117 21.76 48.61 62.42
C GLU A 117 20.62 48.55 61.38
N LEU A 118 19.84 49.63 61.28
CA LEU A 118 18.75 49.72 60.31
C LEU A 118 19.27 49.68 58.87
N ALA A 119 20.37 50.38 58.58
CA ALA A 119 21.00 50.35 57.27
C ALA A 119 21.53 48.95 56.92
N GLU A 120 22.12 48.24 57.88
CA GLU A 120 22.56 46.85 57.68
C GLU A 120 21.38 45.91 57.45
N ALA A 121 20.30 46.06 58.22
CA ALA A 121 19.07 45.31 58.02
C ALA A 121 18.46 45.57 56.64
N GLN A 122 18.43 46.82 56.18
CA GLN A 122 17.97 47.20 54.86
C GLN A 122 18.84 46.60 53.74
N ARG A 123 20.16 46.54 53.94
CA ARG A 123 21.07 45.88 52.99
C ARG A 123 20.80 44.38 52.90
N LYS A 124 20.60 43.71 54.05
CA LYS A 124 20.26 42.28 54.10
C LYS A 124 18.93 41.97 53.43
N THR A 125 17.91 42.83 53.59
CA THR A 125 16.62 42.64 52.91
C THR A 125 16.72 42.86 51.41
N GLN A 126 17.51 43.83 50.94
CA GLN A 126 17.79 44.00 49.50
C GLN A 126 18.51 42.79 48.90
N GLU A 127 19.54 42.27 49.57
CA GLU A 127 20.24 41.05 49.11
C GLU A 127 19.30 39.84 49.08
N ALA A 128 18.40 39.71 50.06
CA ALA A 128 17.40 38.65 50.10
C ALA A 128 16.37 38.78 48.96
N LEU A 129 15.95 40.00 48.63
CA LEU A 129 15.05 40.28 47.50
C LEU A 129 15.69 39.91 46.16
N LEU A 130 16.95 40.28 45.94
CA LEU A 130 17.68 39.90 44.71
C LEU A 130 17.82 38.38 44.58
N LYS A 131 18.11 37.67 45.69
CA LYS A 131 18.15 36.20 45.69
C LYS A 131 16.78 35.58 45.43
N LEU A 132 15.71 36.20 45.90
CA LEU A 132 14.35 35.74 45.64
C LEU A 132 13.99 35.94 44.17
N GLU A 133 14.34 37.08 43.58
CA GLU A 133 14.14 37.38 42.15
C GLU A 133 14.88 36.38 41.25
N ASP A 134 16.16 36.07 41.54
CA ASP A 134 16.94 35.05 40.82
C ASP A 134 16.30 33.66 40.94
N ARG A 135 15.77 33.30 42.11
CA ARG A 135 15.04 32.03 42.31
C ARG A 135 13.73 32.00 41.54
N THR A 136 13.00 33.10 41.51
CA THR A 136 11.74 33.22 40.75
C THR A 136 12.02 33.11 39.25
N SER A 137 13.04 33.80 38.73
CA SER A 137 13.43 33.70 37.33
C SER A 137 13.84 32.27 36.94
N LYS A 138 14.63 31.58 37.78
CA LYS A 138 14.98 30.16 37.58
C LYS A 138 13.76 29.24 37.64
N LEU A 139 12.76 29.58 38.46
CA LEU A 139 11.52 28.82 38.53
C LEU A 139 10.68 29.01 37.26
N GLU A 140 10.60 30.24 36.75
CA GLU A 140 9.93 30.55 35.48
C GLU A 140 10.57 29.83 34.29
N GLU A 141 11.91 29.80 34.22
CA GLU A 141 12.64 29.03 33.21
C GLU A 141 12.31 27.53 33.27
N LYS A 142 12.36 26.94 34.47
CA LYS A 142 11.98 25.53 34.67
C LYS A 142 10.52 25.25 34.34
N MET A 143 9.61 26.18 34.63
CA MET A 143 8.20 26.06 34.23
C MET A 143 8.06 26.11 32.71
N ALA A 144 8.80 26.98 32.02
CA ALA A 144 8.80 27.02 30.56
C ALA A 144 9.34 25.72 29.95
N GLU A 145 10.43 25.16 30.47
CA GLU A 145 10.95 23.86 30.07
C GLU A 145 9.93 22.73 30.30
N LEU A 146 9.24 22.75 31.45
CA LEU A 146 8.21 21.76 31.77
C LEU A 146 7.04 21.85 30.79
N VAL A 147 6.57 23.06 30.48
CA VAL A 147 5.50 23.28 29.49
C VAL A 147 5.91 22.78 28.11
N GLU A 148 7.14 23.06 27.67
CA GLU A 148 7.66 22.55 26.39
C GLU A 148 7.78 21.02 26.39
N SER A 149 8.20 20.41 27.50
CA SER A 149 8.23 18.95 27.66
C SER A 149 6.83 18.33 27.59
N GLN A 150 5.83 18.98 28.19
CA GLN A 150 4.44 18.55 28.16
C GLN A 150 3.87 18.65 26.74
N ARG A 151 4.19 19.72 26.02
CA ARG A 151 3.80 19.91 24.61
C ARG A 151 4.37 18.79 23.73
N ARG A 152 5.66 18.46 23.87
CA ARG A 152 6.30 17.34 23.16
C ARG A 152 5.66 15.99 23.49
N MET A 153 5.29 15.79 24.76
CA MET A 153 4.59 14.57 25.18
C MET A 153 3.21 14.46 24.54
N GLN A 154 2.43 15.55 24.49
CA GLN A 154 1.13 15.59 23.80
C GLN A 154 1.26 15.29 22.31
N GLU A 155 2.24 15.88 21.61
CA GLU A 155 2.51 15.55 20.20
C GLU A 155 2.89 14.07 20.00
N ALA A 156 3.68 13.50 20.91
CA ALA A 156 4.03 12.08 20.87
C ALA A 156 2.79 11.18 21.09
N PHE A 157 1.89 11.56 21.99
CA PHE A 157 0.62 10.87 22.21
C PHE A 157 -0.26 10.89 20.96
N LEU A 158 -0.44 12.05 20.31
CA LEU A 158 -1.21 12.14 19.06
C LEU A 158 -0.62 11.28 17.94
N LYS A 159 0.72 11.25 17.82
CA LYS A 159 1.40 10.35 16.86
C LYS A 159 1.19 8.87 17.20
N LEU A 160 1.14 8.53 18.48
CA LEU A 160 0.87 7.16 18.93
C LEU A 160 -0.57 6.76 18.61
N GLU A 161 -1.53 7.65 18.84
CA GLU A 161 -2.94 7.46 18.52
C GLU A 161 -3.15 7.23 17.01
N ASP A 162 -2.53 8.06 16.14
CA ASP A 162 -2.56 7.87 14.69
C ASP A 162 -1.94 6.52 14.25
N ARG A 163 -0.83 6.11 14.89
CA ARG A 163 -0.22 4.80 14.63
C ARG A 163 -1.11 3.63 15.07
N THR A 164 -1.78 3.77 16.21
CA THR A 164 -2.71 2.75 16.72
C THR A 164 -3.91 2.62 15.79
N SER A 165 -4.50 3.74 15.36
CA SER A 165 -5.61 3.73 14.40
C SER A 165 -5.22 3.07 13.07
N LYS A 166 -4.03 3.38 12.53
CA LYS A 166 -3.50 2.70 11.33
C LYS A 166 -3.25 1.21 11.54
N LEU A 167 -2.87 0.80 12.75
CA LEU A 167 -2.68 -0.60 13.08
C LEU A 167 -4.03 -1.34 13.14
N GLU A 168 -5.05 -0.72 13.73
CA GLU A 168 -6.41 -1.24 13.76
C GLU A 168 -6.98 -1.42 12.35
N GLU A 169 -6.80 -0.44 11.47
CA GLU A 169 -7.20 -0.53 10.06
C GLU A 169 -6.51 -1.72 9.36
N LYS A 170 -5.19 -1.86 9.51
CA LYS A 170 -4.45 -3.00 8.95
C LYS A 170 -4.87 -4.34 9.53
N MET A 171 -5.23 -4.39 10.82
CA MET A 171 -5.76 -5.62 11.43
C MET A 171 -7.14 -5.96 10.84
N ALA A 172 -7.99 -4.97 10.58
CA ALA A 172 -9.28 -5.19 9.93
C ALA A 172 -9.10 -5.70 8.49
N GLU A 173 -8.19 -5.10 7.72
CA GLU A 173 -7.84 -5.58 6.37
C GLU A 173 -7.32 -7.02 6.38
N LEU A 174 -6.43 -7.34 7.34
CA LEU A 174 -5.88 -8.69 7.49
C LEU A 174 -6.99 -9.70 7.84
N ALA A 175 -7.91 -9.34 8.74
CA ALA A 175 -9.05 -10.18 9.10
C ALA A 175 -9.97 -10.42 7.89
N GLU A 176 -10.22 -9.40 7.06
CA GLU A 176 -10.99 -9.56 5.83
C GLU A 176 -10.28 -10.46 4.81
N ALA A 177 -8.98 -10.28 4.63
CA ALA A 177 -8.15 -11.14 3.76
C ALA A 177 -8.17 -12.60 4.24
N GLN A 178 -8.07 -12.82 5.56
CA GLN A 178 -8.17 -14.15 6.15
C GLN A 178 -9.55 -14.78 5.89
N ARG A 179 -10.64 -14.01 6.02
CA ARG A 179 -12.00 -14.47 5.70
C ARG A 179 -12.14 -14.88 4.23
N LYS A 180 -11.64 -14.05 3.30
CA LYS A 180 -11.62 -14.38 1.86
C LYS A 180 -10.82 -15.64 1.56
N THR A 181 -9.70 -15.82 2.25
CA THR A 181 -8.86 -17.01 2.11
C THR A 181 -9.59 -18.27 2.60
N GLN A 182 -10.28 -18.19 3.75
CA GLN A 182 -11.11 -19.29 4.24
C GLN A 182 -12.26 -19.63 3.27
N GLU A 183 -12.97 -18.63 2.74
CA GLU A 183 -14.03 -18.84 1.74
C GLU A 183 -13.48 -19.50 0.45
N ALA A 184 -12.29 -19.10 0.00
CA ALA A 184 -11.65 -19.71 -1.16
C ALA A 184 -11.23 -21.16 -0.87
N LEU A 185 -10.78 -21.46 0.35
CA LEU A 185 -10.41 -22.80 0.77
C LEU A 185 -11.62 -23.75 0.76
N LEU A 186 -12.76 -23.30 1.31
CA LEU A 186 -14.01 -24.05 1.28
C LEU A 186 -14.50 -24.32 -0.16
N LYS A 187 -14.36 -23.34 -1.06
CA LYS A 187 -14.69 -23.53 -2.49
C LYS A 187 -13.75 -24.53 -3.16
N LEU A 188 -12.47 -24.55 -2.78
CA LEU A 188 -11.50 -25.51 -3.30
C LEU A 188 -11.81 -26.92 -2.81
N GLU A 189 -12.20 -27.06 -1.54
CA GLU A 189 -12.63 -28.32 -0.93
C GLU A 189 -13.87 -28.88 -1.66
N ASP A 190 -14.90 -28.07 -1.89
CA ASP A 190 -16.10 -28.46 -2.66
C ASP A 190 -15.75 -28.89 -4.10
N ARG A 191 -14.85 -28.17 -4.77
CA ARG A 191 -14.37 -28.57 -6.11
C ARG A 191 -13.59 -29.88 -6.08
N THR A 192 -12.80 -30.11 -5.05
CA THR A 192 -12.02 -31.34 -4.89
C THR A 192 -12.94 -32.52 -4.68
N SER A 193 -13.94 -32.39 -3.80
CA SER A 193 -14.97 -33.42 -3.59
C SER A 193 -15.75 -33.72 -4.89
N LYS A 194 -16.13 -32.70 -5.67
CA LYS A 194 -16.76 -32.92 -6.98
C LYS A 194 -15.86 -33.63 -7.96
N LEU A 195 -14.56 -33.34 -7.96
CA LEU A 195 -13.59 -34.04 -8.80
C LEU A 195 -13.45 -35.50 -8.38
N GLU A 196 -13.37 -35.80 -7.08
CA GLU A 196 -13.36 -37.17 -6.55
C GLU A 196 -14.61 -37.95 -6.97
N ASP A 197 -15.80 -37.34 -6.88
CA ASP A 197 -17.05 -37.94 -7.35
C ASP A 197 -17.03 -38.22 -8.86
N THR A 198 -16.53 -37.29 -9.68
CA THR A 198 -16.43 -37.49 -11.13
C THR A 198 -15.41 -38.57 -11.50
N THR A 199 -14.31 -38.65 -10.75
CA THR A 199 -13.27 -39.66 -10.93
C THR A 199 -13.83 -41.04 -10.60
N SER A 200 -14.54 -41.17 -9.47
CA SER A 200 -15.22 -42.41 -9.08
C SER A 200 -16.25 -42.86 -10.13
N LYS A 201 -17.01 -41.92 -10.70
CA LYS A 201 -17.96 -42.21 -11.81
C LYS A 201 -17.25 -42.64 -13.10
N LEU A 202 -16.10 -42.04 -13.42
CA LEU A 202 -15.29 -42.42 -14.58
C LEU A 202 -14.69 -43.81 -14.40
N GLU A 203 -14.18 -44.13 -13.22
CA GLU A 203 -13.68 -45.46 -12.86
C GLU A 203 -14.79 -46.52 -13.02
N ALA A 204 -15.98 -46.27 -12.50
CA ALA A 204 -17.13 -47.16 -12.67
C ALA A 204 -17.47 -47.39 -14.16
N LYS A 205 -17.49 -46.31 -14.96
CA LYS A 205 -17.73 -46.43 -16.41
C LYS A 205 -16.61 -47.17 -17.15
N MET A 206 -15.36 -47.03 -16.72
CA MET A 206 -14.24 -47.79 -17.29
C MET A 206 -14.39 -49.28 -17.01
N VAL A 207 -14.85 -49.66 -15.82
CA VAL A 207 -15.17 -51.07 -15.50
C VAL A 207 -16.29 -51.58 -16.39
N GLU A 208 -17.40 -50.83 -16.52
CA GLU A 208 -18.51 -51.21 -17.41
C GLU A 208 -18.06 -51.35 -18.87
N LEU A 209 -17.22 -50.44 -19.36
CA LEU A 209 -16.68 -50.48 -20.71
C LEU A 209 -15.77 -51.70 -20.91
N ALA A 210 -14.92 -52.02 -19.93
CA ALA A 210 -14.06 -53.20 -19.97
C ALA A 210 -14.90 -54.49 -20.00
N GLU A 211 -15.98 -54.56 -19.23
CA GLU A 211 -16.93 -55.69 -19.28
C GLU A 211 -17.64 -55.79 -20.63
N ALA A 212 -18.09 -54.67 -21.19
CA ALA A 212 -18.70 -54.63 -22.52
C ALA A 212 -17.70 -55.08 -23.59
N GLN A 213 -16.46 -54.62 -23.53
CA GLN A 213 -15.39 -55.03 -24.43
C GLN A 213 -15.15 -56.55 -24.33
N ARG A 214 -15.06 -57.09 -23.11
CA ARG A 214 -14.93 -58.54 -22.88
C ARG A 214 -16.06 -59.33 -23.52
N LYS A 215 -17.31 -58.87 -23.39
CA LYS A 215 -18.48 -59.50 -24.05
C LYS A 215 -18.39 -59.41 -25.57
N THR A 216 -17.90 -58.29 -26.12
CA THR A 216 -17.70 -58.17 -27.58
C THR A 216 -16.59 -59.08 -28.09
N GLU A 217 -15.51 -59.26 -27.33
CA GLU A 217 -14.43 -60.20 -27.63
C GLU A 217 -14.93 -61.65 -27.59
N GLU A 218 -15.71 -62.01 -26.58
CA GLU A 218 -16.38 -63.33 -26.51
C GLU A 218 -17.30 -63.56 -27.70
N ALA A 219 -18.14 -62.58 -28.06
CA ALA A 219 -19.02 -62.66 -29.23
C ALA A 219 -18.24 -62.80 -30.54
N LEU A 220 -17.12 -62.07 -30.68
CA LEU A 220 -16.25 -62.15 -31.85
C LEU A 220 -15.57 -63.52 -31.96
N ALA A 221 -15.16 -64.11 -30.83
CA ALA A 221 -14.61 -65.46 -30.80
C ALA A 221 -15.64 -66.51 -31.27
N ILE A 222 -16.89 -66.40 -30.80
CA ILE A 222 -17.99 -67.26 -31.24
C ILE A 222 -18.26 -67.05 -32.74
N MET A 223 -18.32 -65.81 -33.21
CA MET A 223 -18.51 -65.50 -34.63
C MET A 223 -17.38 -66.08 -35.50
N THR A 224 -16.15 -65.99 -35.04
CA THR A 224 -14.99 -66.58 -35.72
C THR A 224 -15.12 -68.10 -35.82
N GLN A 225 -15.54 -68.77 -34.75
CA GLN A 225 -15.84 -70.21 -34.80
C GLN A 225 -16.95 -70.52 -35.81
N SER A 226 -18.07 -69.79 -35.80
CA SER A 226 -19.15 -69.96 -36.77
C SER A 226 -18.69 -69.73 -38.21
N LEU A 227 -17.84 -68.72 -38.47
CA LEU A 227 -17.25 -68.49 -39.80
C LEU A 227 -16.36 -69.66 -40.24
N THR A 228 -15.58 -70.26 -39.33
CA THR A 228 -14.81 -71.47 -39.68
C THR A 228 -15.71 -72.66 -40.02
N GLN A 229 -16.86 -72.80 -39.35
CA GLN A 229 -17.85 -73.83 -39.68
C GLN A 229 -18.50 -73.57 -41.04
N VAL A 230 -18.91 -72.33 -41.33
CA VAL A 230 -19.44 -71.95 -42.65
C VAL A 230 -18.43 -72.21 -43.74
N LYS A 231 -17.15 -71.87 -43.53
CA LYS A 231 -16.07 -72.13 -44.48
C LYS A 231 -15.92 -73.63 -44.76
N LYS A 232 -15.89 -74.47 -43.72
CA LYS A 232 -15.89 -75.95 -43.88
C LYS A 232 -17.10 -76.43 -44.67
N GLY A 233 -18.29 -75.91 -44.38
CA GLY A 233 -19.51 -76.22 -45.12
C GLY A 233 -19.45 -75.80 -46.59
N GLN A 234 -18.85 -74.66 -46.91
CA GLN A 234 -18.61 -74.22 -48.29
C GLN A 234 -17.62 -75.14 -49.02
N GLU A 235 -16.53 -75.55 -48.37
CA GLU A 235 -15.56 -76.50 -48.94
C GLU A 235 -16.22 -77.86 -49.22
N GLU A 236 -17.07 -78.34 -48.33
CA GLU A 236 -17.87 -79.56 -48.55
C GLU A 236 -18.86 -79.41 -49.71
N LEU A 237 -19.52 -78.26 -49.80
CA LEU A 237 -20.44 -77.96 -50.89
C LEU A 237 -19.69 -77.90 -52.24
N ALA A 238 -18.52 -77.27 -52.28
CA ALA A 238 -17.67 -77.22 -53.46
C ALA A 238 -17.28 -78.63 -53.94
N MET A 239 -16.86 -79.52 -53.03
CA MET A 239 -16.57 -80.92 -53.35
C MET A 239 -17.80 -81.71 -53.86
N LYS A 240 -19.01 -81.36 -53.41
CA LYS A 240 -20.26 -81.96 -53.93
C LYS A 240 -20.58 -81.47 -55.33
N VAL A 241 -20.44 -80.16 -55.59
CA VAL A 241 -20.64 -79.54 -56.91
C VAL A 241 -19.64 -80.11 -57.92
N GLU A 242 -18.36 -80.25 -57.57
CA GLU A 242 -17.34 -80.82 -58.46
C GLU A 242 -17.67 -82.27 -58.86
N ARG A 243 -18.16 -83.09 -57.92
CA ARG A 243 -18.63 -84.46 -58.23
C ARG A 243 -19.84 -84.46 -59.15
N MET A 244 -20.77 -83.53 -58.93
CA MET A 244 -21.96 -83.37 -59.76
C MET A 244 -21.57 -82.96 -61.19
N GLU A 245 -20.64 -82.00 -61.34
CA GLU A 245 -20.09 -81.57 -62.63
C GLU A 245 -19.44 -82.74 -63.39
N LYS A 246 -18.59 -83.53 -62.72
CA LYS A 246 -17.99 -84.74 -63.30
C LYS A 246 -19.03 -85.76 -63.78
N THR A 247 -20.13 -85.90 -63.04
CA THR A 247 -21.23 -86.81 -63.41
C THR A 247 -22.00 -86.29 -64.62
N VAL A 248 -22.34 -85.00 -64.63
CA VAL A 248 -23.00 -84.34 -65.78
C VAL A 248 -22.12 -84.39 -67.02
N SER A 249 -20.81 -84.15 -66.90
CA SER A 249 -19.86 -84.21 -68.01
C SER A 249 -19.78 -85.61 -68.64
N ASN A 250 -19.83 -86.67 -67.83
CA ASN A 250 -19.86 -88.05 -68.32
C ASN A 250 -21.17 -88.41 -69.02
N ILE A 251 -22.30 -87.80 -68.64
CA ILE A 251 -23.59 -87.96 -69.33
C ILE A 251 -23.56 -87.22 -70.67
N GLY A 252 -23.05 -85.98 -70.69
CA GLY A 252 -22.99 -85.16 -71.90
C GLY A 252 -22.19 -85.79 -73.04
N LYS A 253 -21.08 -86.47 -72.74
CA LYS A 253 -20.26 -87.15 -73.77
C LYS A 253 -20.96 -88.35 -74.42
N ARG A 254 -21.85 -89.05 -73.69
CA ARG A 254 -22.54 -90.24 -74.18
C ARG A 254 -23.67 -89.94 -75.17
N TRP A 255 -24.28 -88.76 -75.10
CA TRP A 255 -25.38 -88.39 -76.02
C TRP A 255 -24.91 -87.81 -77.35
N GLY A 256 -23.67 -87.31 -77.44
CA GLY A 256 -23.15 -86.70 -78.68
C GLY A 256 -22.89 -87.70 -79.80
N GLU A 257 -22.29 -88.86 -79.49
CA GLU A 257 -21.90 -89.85 -80.51
C GLU A 257 -23.10 -90.64 -81.04
N ASP A 258 -24.03 -91.06 -80.16
CA ASP A 258 -25.22 -91.84 -80.54
C ASP A 258 -26.20 -91.03 -81.43
N TYR A 259 -26.20 -89.70 -81.30
CA TYR A 259 -27.13 -88.83 -82.03
C TYR A 259 -26.70 -88.59 -83.48
N GLU A 260 -25.40 -88.47 -83.78
CA GLU A 260 -24.90 -88.33 -85.16
C GLU A 260 -25.18 -89.58 -86.00
N GLU A 261 -25.02 -90.78 -85.41
CA GLU A 261 -25.24 -92.05 -86.11
C GLU A 261 -26.73 -92.28 -86.43
N LEU A 262 -27.62 -91.92 -85.49
CA LEU A 262 -29.06 -91.99 -85.69
C LEU A 262 -29.55 -91.03 -86.80
N VAL A 263 -29.00 -89.81 -86.85
CA VAL A 263 -29.35 -88.84 -87.90
C VAL A 263 -28.82 -89.29 -89.27
N ARG A 264 -27.60 -89.84 -89.36
CA ARG A 264 -27.08 -90.43 -90.62
C ARG A 264 -27.91 -91.62 -91.10
N GLY A 265 -28.46 -92.42 -90.18
CA GLY A 265 -29.39 -93.50 -90.50
C GLY A 265 -30.67 -93.00 -91.19
N PHE A 266 -31.27 -91.92 -90.66
CA PHE A 266 -32.51 -91.35 -91.18
C PHE A 266 -32.39 -90.82 -92.62
N PHE A 267 -31.27 -90.19 -92.96
CA PHE A 267 -31.06 -89.63 -94.30
C PHE A 267 -30.60 -90.63 -95.36
N ARG A 268 -30.27 -91.87 -94.97
CA ARG A 268 -29.83 -92.91 -95.90
C ARG A 268 -30.91 -93.23 -96.95
N ASP A 269 -32.15 -93.42 -96.49
CA ASP A 269 -33.30 -93.73 -97.34
C ASP A 269 -33.64 -92.58 -98.32
N PHE A 270 -33.44 -91.32 -97.91
CA PHE A 270 -33.69 -90.15 -98.76
C PHE A 270 -32.64 -90.03 -99.88
N VAL A 271 -31.38 -90.30 -99.57
CA VAL A 271 -30.28 -90.13 -100.53
C VAL A 271 -30.18 -91.29 -101.52
N ASP A 272 -30.59 -92.49 -101.12
CA ASP A 272 -30.76 -93.62 -102.03
C ASP A 272 -31.82 -93.35 -103.13
N GLN A 273 -32.91 -92.63 -102.82
CA GLN A 273 -33.95 -92.25 -103.80
C GLN A 273 -33.46 -91.26 -104.86
N GLU A 274 -32.52 -90.40 -104.52
CA GLU A 274 -31.82 -89.51 -105.46
C GLU A 274 -30.73 -90.24 -106.26
N GLY A 275 -30.61 -91.56 -106.05
CA GLY A 275 -29.61 -92.39 -106.69
C GLY A 275 -28.21 -92.03 -106.23
N LEU A 276 -27.99 -91.66 -104.97
CA LEU A 276 -26.68 -91.40 -104.35
C LEU A 276 -26.45 -92.44 -103.24
N ASP A 277 -25.24 -93.00 -103.13
CA ASP A 277 -24.95 -94.08 -102.16
C ASP A 277 -24.00 -93.56 -101.07
N PHE A 278 -24.50 -93.48 -99.84
CA PHE A 278 -23.75 -93.00 -98.69
C PHE A 278 -22.61 -93.92 -98.23
N SER A 279 -22.58 -95.17 -98.69
CA SER A 279 -21.52 -96.14 -98.36
C SER A 279 -20.15 -95.73 -98.91
N TYR A 280 -20.12 -94.83 -99.90
CA TYR A 280 -18.91 -94.35 -100.57
C TYR A 280 -18.55 -92.89 -100.22
N VAL A 281 -19.05 -92.38 -99.09
CA VAL A 281 -18.68 -91.05 -98.60
C VAL A 281 -17.32 -91.10 -97.91
N ASN A 282 -16.37 -90.34 -98.46
CA ASN A 282 -15.07 -90.16 -97.85
C ASN A 282 -15.00 -88.79 -97.20
N ARG A 283 -14.67 -88.78 -95.92
CA ARG A 283 -14.38 -87.55 -95.19
C ARG A 283 -13.08 -86.94 -95.70
N PHE A 284 -13.15 -85.71 -96.17
CA PHE A 284 -12.00 -84.97 -96.62
C PHE A 284 -11.70 -83.82 -95.68
N THR A 285 -10.46 -83.76 -95.20
CA THR A 285 -9.99 -82.69 -94.33
C THR A 285 -8.85 -81.95 -94.99
N TYR A 286 -9.05 -80.66 -95.24
CA TYR A 286 -7.98 -79.74 -95.65
C TYR A 286 -7.52 -78.92 -94.44
N LYS A 287 -6.21 -78.81 -94.26
CA LYS A 287 -5.63 -77.90 -93.26
C LYS A 287 -4.92 -76.76 -93.98
N ASP A 288 -5.42 -75.54 -93.78
CA ASP A 288 -4.84 -74.33 -94.32
C ASP A 288 -3.57 -73.97 -93.53
N LYS A 289 -2.41 -74.42 -94.01
CA LYS A 289 -1.12 -74.18 -93.35
C LYS A 289 -0.62 -72.74 -93.53
N ASP A 290 -1.09 -72.05 -94.56
CA ASP A 290 -0.58 -70.76 -95.01
C ASP A 290 -1.49 -69.59 -94.59
N GLY A 291 -2.72 -69.89 -94.14
CA GLY A 291 -3.71 -68.89 -93.76
C GLY A 291 -4.37 -68.19 -94.95
N LYS A 292 -4.46 -68.90 -96.08
CA LYS A 292 -5.01 -68.38 -97.34
C LYS A 292 -6.53 -68.18 -97.29
N TYR A 293 -7.24 -69.07 -96.60
CA TYR A 293 -8.71 -69.11 -96.53
C TYR A 293 -9.26 -68.71 -95.16
N GLY A 294 -8.39 -68.66 -94.15
CA GLY A 294 -8.77 -68.26 -92.79
C GLY A 294 -7.57 -68.22 -91.85
N LYS A 295 -7.82 -68.44 -90.56
CA LYS A 295 -6.76 -68.42 -89.54
C LYS A 295 -5.71 -69.51 -89.83
N LYS A 296 -4.42 -69.15 -89.80
CA LYS A 296 -3.32 -70.09 -90.01
C LYS A 296 -3.49 -71.34 -89.13
N GLY A 297 -3.57 -72.51 -89.77
CA GLY A 297 -3.78 -73.81 -89.13
C GLY A 297 -5.24 -74.25 -89.01
N ALA A 298 -6.20 -73.47 -89.53
CA ALA A 298 -7.60 -73.85 -89.63
C ALA A 298 -7.77 -75.16 -90.40
N ARG A 299 -8.75 -75.96 -89.98
CA ARG A 299 -9.10 -77.24 -90.61
C ARG A 299 -10.51 -77.12 -91.17
N TYR A 300 -10.67 -77.48 -92.42
CA TYR A 300 -11.94 -77.53 -93.13
C TYR A 300 -12.22 -79.00 -93.43
N GLU A 301 -13.33 -79.49 -92.90
CA GLU A 301 -13.72 -80.90 -92.99
C GLU A 301 -15.11 -81.00 -93.59
N VAL A 302 -15.23 -81.78 -94.65
CA VAL A 302 -16.49 -82.07 -95.33
C VAL A 302 -16.50 -83.51 -95.81
N ASP A 303 -17.67 -84.13 -95.74
CA ASP A 303 -17.91 -85.45 -96.30
C ASP A 303 -18.12 -85.32 -97.82
N ILE A 304 -17.33 -86.00 -98.65
CA ILE A 304 -17.38 -85.89 -100.12
C ILE A 304 -17.88 -87.19 -100.74
N LEU A 305 -18.81 -87.05 -101.70
CA LEU A 305 -19.36 -88.12 -102.52
C LEU A 305 -19.18 -87.80 -104.02
N ALA A 306 -18.68 -88.72 -104.84
CA ALA A 306 -18.54 -88.49 -106.28
C ALA A 306 -19.37 -89.50 -107.09
N LYS A 307 -20.28 -89.02 -107.96
CA LYS A 307 -21.12 -89.88 -108.80
C LYS A 307 -21.44 -89.24 -110.16
N ASN A 308 -21.39 -90.02 -111.24
CA ASN A 308 -21.72 -89.60 -112.61
C ASN A 308 -21.01 -88.29 -113.08
N GLY A 309 -19.75 -88.12 -112.69
CA GLY A 309 -18.96 -86.92 -113.03
C GLY A 309 -19.35 -85.65 -112.25
N LYS A 310 -20.20 -85.76 -111.22
CA LYS A 310 -20.59 -84.69 -110.30
C LYS A 310 -20.13 -85.00 -108.87
N VAL A 311 -19.62 -84.01 -108.15
CA VAL A 311 -19.15 -84.15 -106.77
C VAL A 311 -20.14 -83.50 -105.80
N TYR A 312 -20.62 -84.25 -104.82
CA TYR A 312 -21.51 -83.80 -103.77
C TYR A 312 -20.68 -83.60 -102.50
N LEU A 313 -20.67 -82.37 -101.99
CA LEU A 313 -20.14 -82.03 -100.68
C LEU A 313 -21.28 -82.11 -99.70
N VAL A 314 -21.17 -82.93 -98.66
CA VAL A 314 -22.26 -83.30 -97.78
C VAL A 314 -21.96 -82.92 -96.34
N GLU A 315 -22.95 -82.38 -95.63
CA GLU A 315 -22.95 -82.28 -94.18
C GLU A 315 -24.27 -82.84 -93.64
N VAL A 316 -24.20 -83.50 -92.49
CA VAL A 316 -25.37 -84.00 -91.77
C VAL A 316 -25.40 -83.38 -90.38
N LYS A 317 -26.52 -82.74 -90.02
CA LYS A 317 -26.77 -82.24 -88.68
C LYS A 317 -28.16 -82.61 -88.18
N SER A 318 -28.33 -82.64 -86.87
CA SER A 318 -29.65 -82.78 -86.26
C SER A 318 -30.46 -81.49 -86.34
N PHE A 319 -29.81 -80.35 -86.13
CA PHE A 319 -30.41 -79.03 -86.21
C PHE A 319 -29.49 -78.12 -87.02
N ALA A 320 -30.04 -77.40 -87.99
CA ALA A 320 -29.31 -76.45 -88.82
C ALA A 320 -29.68 -75.02 -88.47
N GLU A 321 -28.70 -74.26 -88.00
CA GLU A 321 -28.80 -72.82 -87.77
C GLU A 321 -28.20 -72.02 -88.92
N ASN A 322 -28.45 -70.71 -88.95
CA ASN A 322 -27.95 -69.84 -90.00
C ASN A 322 -26.41 -69.91 -90.10
N ASP A 323 -25.74 -69.82 -88.95
CA ASP A 323 -24.27 -69.92 -88.85
C ASP A 323 -23.74 -71.26 -89.36
N ASP A 324 -24.49 -72.36 -89.22
CA ASP A 324 -24.09 -73.68 -89.71
C ASP A 324 -24.11 -73.73 -91.25
N ILE A 325 -25.11 -73.11 -91.88
CA ILE A 325 -25.25 -73.04 -93.34
C ILE A 325 -24.17 -72.13 -93.93
N GLU A 326 -23.95 -70.95 -93.35
CA GLU A 326 -22.90 -70.02 -93.79
C GLU A 326 -21.52 -70.66 -93.64
N TRP A 327 -21.25 -71.32 -92.50
CA TRP A 327 -19.98 -72.00 -92.29
C TRP A 327 -19.78 -73.19 -93.24
N PHE A 328 -20.85 -73.94 -93.53
CA PHE A 328 -20.81 -75.01 -94.53
C PHE A 328 -20.46 -74.48 -95.91
N ASP A 329 -21.05 -73.36 -96.31
CA ASP A 329 -20.76 -72.70 -97.58
C ASP A 329 -19.28 -72.33 -97.69
N VAL A 330 -18.75 -71.67 -96.65
CA VAL A 330 -17.34 -71.30 -96.56
C VAL A 330 -16.42 -72.51 -96.65
N LYS A 331 -16.65 -73.55 -95.82
CA LYS A 331 -15.74 -74.71 -95.80
C LYS A 331 -15.81 -75.51 -97.10
N THR A 332 -16.97 -75.58 -97.75
CA THR A 332 -17.11 -76.27 -99.03
C THR A 332 -16.43 -75.50 -100.15
N ASP A 333 -16.51 -74.17 -100.19
CA ASP A 333 -15.80 -73.36 -101.19
C ASP A 333 -14.28 -73.52 -101.08
N VAL A 334 -13.75 -73.52 -99.86
CA VAL A 334 -12.33 -73.80 -99.63
C VAL A 334 -11.94 -75.15 -100.23
N ILE A 335 -12.75 -76.18 -100.01
CA ILE A 335 -12.47 -77.54 -100.51
C ILE A 335 -12.64 -77.62 -102.03
N ILE A 336 -13.66 -76.96 -102.60
CA ILE A 336 -13.87 -76.87 -104.05
C ILE A 336 -12.66 -76.23 -104.73
N ASP A 337 -12.18 -75.12 -104.19
CA ASP A 337 -11.00 -74.39 -104.70
C ASP A 337 -9.72 -75.22 -104.60
N VAL A 338 -9.51 -75.89 -103.46
CA VAL A 338 -8.32 -76.72 -103.21
C VAL A 338 -8.30 -77.93 -104.14
N LEU A 339 -9.45 -78.56 -104.39
CA LEU A 339 -9.56 -79.74 -105.23
C LEU A 339 -9.78 -79.41 -106.72
N GLY A 340 -10.02 -78.15 -107.07
CA GLY A 340 -10.26 -77.72 -108.44
C GLY A 340 -11.53 -78.32 -109.06
N ILE A 341 -12.56 -78.58 -108.25
CA ILE A 341 -13.78 -79.25 -108.68
C ILE A 341 -14.67 -78.27 -109.45
N LYS A 342 -15.01 -78.60 -110.70
CA LYS A 342 -15.84 -77.73 -111.55
C LYS A 342 -17.33 -78.10 -111.55
N ASN A 343 -17.66 -79.37 -111.33
CA ASN A 343 -19.04 -79.87 -111.36
C ASN A 343 -19.42 -80.40 -109.98
N PHE A 344 -20.00 -79.53 -109.15
CA PHE A 344 -20.31 -79.86 -107.76
C PHE A 344 -21.77 -79.59 -107.35
N VAL A 345 -22.17 -80.15 -106.21
CA VAL A 345 -23.40 -79.83 -105.47
C VAL A 345 -23.03 -79.72 -104.00
N LYS A 346 -23.39 -78.60 -103.36
CA LYS A 346 -23.38 -78.50 -101.90
C LYS A 346 -24.70 -79.08 -101.39
N LEU A 347 -24.65 -80.13 -100.59
CA LEU A 347 -25.79 -80.84 -100.03
C LEU A 347 -25.74 -80.77 -98.50
N PHE A 348 -26.74 -80.16 -97.88
CA PHE A 348 -26.84 -80.08 -96.43
C PHE A 348 -28.06 -80.87 -95.97
N LEU A 349 -27.91 -81.75 -94.98
CA LEU A 349 -28.96 -82.61 -94.46
C LEU A 349 -29.21 -82.27 -92.99
N ALA A 350 -30.45 -81.90 -92.66
CA ALA A 350 -30.82 -81.47 -91.32
C ALA A 350 -32.14 -82.07 -90.86
N VAL A 351 -32.23 -82.67 -89.66
CA VAL A 351 -33.55 -83.17 -89.17
C VAL A 351 -34.52 -82.00 -89.00
N SER A 352 -34.04 -80.92 -88.40
CA SER A 352 -34.77 -79.67 -88.28
C SER A 352 -33.91 -78.48 -88.68
N VAL A 353 -34.51 -77.46 -89.30
CA VAL A 353 -33.78 -76.27 -89.77
C VAL A 353 -34.47 -75.00 -89.30
N ASP A 354 -33.69 -74.00 -88.90
CA ASP A 354 -34.20 -72.65 -88.65
C ASP A 354 -34.70 -72.03 -89.97
N LYS A 355 -35.75 -71.21 -89.89
CA LYS A 355 -36.29 -70.52 -91.07
C LYS A 355 -35.25 -69.63 -91.74
N ASP A 356 -34.46 -68.91 -90.95
CA ASP A 356 -33.39 -68.03 -91.46
C ASP A 356 -32.34 -68.86 -92.22
N ALA A 357 -31.98 -70.04 -91.68
CA ALA A 357 -31.04 -70.96 -92.30
C ALA A 357 -31.57 -71.54 -93.63
N LEU A 358 -32.88 -71.79 -93.72
CA LEU A 358 -33.54 -72.24 -94.95
C LEU A 358 -33.50 -71.17 -96.05
N GLU A 359 -33.65 -69.90 -95.69
CA GLU A 359 -33.52 -68.77 -96.61
C GLU A 359 -32.07 -68.63 -97.08
N THR A 360 -31.12 -68.61 -96.16
CA THR A 360 -29.68 -68.51 -96.47
C THR A 360 -29.19 -69.66 -97.35
N ALA A 361 -29.64 -70.90 -97.11
CA ALA A 361 -29.26 -72.03 -97.94
C ALA A 361 -29.72 -71.87 -99.40
N LYS A 362 -30.90 -71.29 -99.62
CA LYS A 362 -31.41 -71.00 -100.97
C LYS A 362 -30.58 -69.93 -101.65
N ASP A 363 -30.23 -68.86 -100.93
CA ASP A 363 -29.45 -67.75 -101.47
C ASP A 363 -28.03 -68.17 -101.85
N LEU A 364 -27.43 -69.07 -101.07
CA LEU A 364 -26.08 -69.62 -101.32
C LEU A 364 -26.07 -70.78 -102.33
N GLY A 365 -27.24 -71.18 -102.87
CA GLY A 365 -27.34 -72.28 -103.82
C GLY A 365 -27.02 -73.66 -103.21
N ILE A 366 -27.13 -73.79 -101.89
CA ILE A 366 -26.95 -75.04 -101.17
C ILE A 366 -28.24 -75.85 -101.26
N ARG A 367 -28.13 -77.11 -101.71
CA ARG A 367 -29.25 -78.05 -101.69
C ARG A 367 -29.47 -78.50 -100.25
N LEU A 368 -30.42 -77.87 -99.57
CA LEU A 368 -30.82 -78.24 -98.21
C LEU A 368 -31.96 -79.27 -98.26
N VAL A 369 -31.76 -80.39 -97.58
CA VAL A 369 -32.76 -81.44 -97.36
C VAL A 369 -33.06 -81.46 -95.88
N TYR A 370 -34.33 -81.31 -95.53
CA TYR A 370 -34.74 -81.16 -94.14
C TYR A 370 -36.03 -81.90 -93.81
N GLY A 371 -36.18 -82.28 -92.53
CA GLY A 371 -37.39 -82.90 -92.01
C GLY A 371 -38.46 -81.88 -91.60
N ASP A 372 -38.10 -80.94 -90.72
CA ASP A 372 -39.01 -79.92 -90.19
C ASP A 372 -38.39 -78.51 -90.17
N VAL A 373 -39.23 -77.47 -90.26
CA VAL A 373 -38.80 -76.06 -90.17
C VAL A 373 -39.19 -75.50 -88.82
N TYR A 374 -38.21 -75.02 -88.07
CA TYR A 374 -38.41 -74.45 -86.75
C TYR A 374 -38.44 -72.91 -86.84
N GLU A 375 -39.57 -72.31 -86.44
CA GLU A 375 -39.64 -70.86 -86.22
C GLU A 375 -39.32 -70.54 -84.76
N ARG A 376 -38.23 -69.81 -84.52
CA ARG A 376 -37.93 -69.26 -83.19
C ARG A 376 -39.03 -68.28 -82.77
N LYS A 377 -39.84 -68.66 -81.78
CA LYS A 377 -40.66 -67.69 -81.03
C LYS A 377 -39.71 -66.76 -80.27
N LYS A 378 -39.64 -65.48 -80.65
CA LYS A 378 -38.93 -64.44 -79.88
C LYS A 378 -39.49 -64.42 -78.45
N SER A 379 -38.71 -64.92 -77.48
CA SER A 379 -38.99 -64.75 -76.06
C SER A 379 -38.61 -63.33 -75.66
N THR A 380 -39.62 -62.48 -75.48
CA THR A 380 -39.49 -61.21 -74.77
C THR A 380 -39.23 -61.48 -73.28
N SER A 381 -37.99 -61.32 -72.83
CA SER A 381 -37.68 -61.01 -71.43
C SER A 381 -36.26 -60.46 -71.30
N ASP A 382 -36.00 -59.33 -71.95
CA ASP A 382 -35.11 -58.33 -71.37
C ASP A 382 -35.99 -57.42 -70.52
N SER A 383 -36.02 -57.69 -69.22
CA SER A 383 -36.37 -56.68 -68.22
C SER A 383 -35.25 -56.73 -67.18
N GLU A 384 -34.20 -55.99 -67.50
CA GLU A 384 -33.04 -55.75 -66.65
C GLU A 384 -33.46 -55.20 -65.28
N LEU A 385 -32.81 -55.76 -64.26
CA LEU A 385 -32.69 -55.27 -62.89
C LEU A 385 -31.22 -54.89 -62.68
#